data_AF-A0A9E1P5D0-F1
#
_entry.id   AF-A0A9E1P5D0-F1
#
_cell.length_a   1.000
_cell.length_b   1.000
_cell.length_c   1.000
_cell.angle_alpha   90.00
_cell.angle_beta   90.00
_cell.angle_gamma   90.00
#
_symmetry.space_group_name_H-M   'P 1'
#
loop_
_entity.id
_entity.type
_entity.pdbx_description
1 polymer ?
#
loop_
_entity_poly.entity_id
_entity_poly.type
_entity_poly.pdbx_seq_one_letter_code
_entity_poly.pdbx_strand_id
1 'polypeptide(L)'
;MRIDLYQIETVRIATEQTALLDEAQQIIMSGNKLSRLEQSGVLHAWQVLVENAIGKSRQLLKAAKEPVPISAYDSFDSLVRCGKISQTDLEQWNSVIGLRNRIVHDYMNIDMKLVIQLIRDKQYLFISDFLCQPIPDLDLDR
;
A
#
# COMPACT_ATOMS: atom_id res chain seq x y z
N MET A 1 17.45 -1.18 12.33
CA MET A 1 16.98 0.12 11.80
C MET A 1 16.15 0.76 12.89
N ARG A 2 16.43 2.02 13.24
CA ARG A 2 15.61 2.72 14.22
C ARG A 2 14.21 3.00 13.64
N ILE A 3 13.17 2.91 14.47
CA ILE A 3 11.77 2.94 14.02
C ILE A 3 11.37 4.32 13.47
N ASP A 4 11.97 5.40 13.99
CA ASP A 4 11.85 6.78 13.51
C ASP A 4 12.31 6.89 12.04
N LEU A 5 13.52 6.39 11.75
CA LEU A 5 14.07 6.41 10.40
C LEU A 5 13.26 5.54 9.44
N TYR A 6 12.75 4.40 9.93
CA TYR A 6 11.85 3.56 9.14
C TYR A 6 10.55 4.28 8.80
N GLN A 7 9.92 4.97 9.76
CA GLN A 7 8.70 5.71 9.54
C GLN A 7 8.92 6.86 8.55
N ILE A 8 10.01 7.63 8.69
CA ILE A 8 10.36 8.71 7.75
C ILE A 8 10.47 8.16 6.32
N GLU A 9 11.19 7.04 6.14
CA GLU A 9 11.38 6.45 4.82
C GLU A 9 10.08 5.86 4.26
N THR A 10 9.27 5.23 5.12
CA THR A 10 7.94 4.72 4.78
C THR A 10 7.06 5.83 4.20
N VAL A 11 7.03 6.99 4.86
CA VAL A 11 6.26 8.18 4.42
C VAL A 11 6.84 8.79 3.15
N ARG A 12 8.17 8.91 3.05
CA ARG A 12 8.85 9.45 1.87
C ARG A 12 8.49 8.64 0.62
N ILE A 13 8.65 7.32 0.69
CA ILE A 13 8.30 6.42 -0.42
C ILE A 13 6.80 6.49 -0.74
N ALA A 14 5.93 6.49 0.28
CA ALA A 14 4.49 6.62 0.08
C ALA A 14 4.13 7.90 -0.67
N THR A 15 4.74 9.02 -0.29
CA THR A 15 4.51 10.34 -0.90
C THR A 15 4.96 10.34 -2.36
N GLU A 16 6.14 9.81 -2.66
CA GLU A 16 6.67 9.74 -4.03
C GLU A 16 5.80 8.88 -4.94
N GLN A 17 5.40 7.69 -4.50
CA GLN A 17 4.56 6.81 -5.31
C GLN A 17 3.14 7.33 -5.45
N THR A 18 2.60 7.99 -4.42
CA THR A 18 1.28 8.65 -4.49
C THR A 18 1.29 9.77 -5.52
N ALA A 19 2.36 10.57 -5.58
CA ALA A 19 2.48 11.65 -6.56
C ALA A 19 2.49 11.13 -8.02
N LEU A 20 3.17 10.01 -8.28
CA LEU A 20 3.14 9.36 -9.60
C LEU A 20 1.74 8.87 -9.98
N LEU A 21 0.99 8.33 -9.02
CA LEU A 21 -0.39 7.89 -9.25
C LEU A 21 -1.35 9.05 -9.41
N ASP A 22 -1.15 10.17 -8.69
CA ASP A 22 -1.89 11.42 -8.89
C ASP A 22 -1.66 12.00 -10.29
N GLU A 23 -0.43 11.98 -10.80
CA GLU A 23 -0.12 12.40 -12.18
C GLU A 23 -0.87 11.52 -13.19
N ALA A 24 -0.78 10.20 -13.05
CA ALA A 24 -1.53 9.27 -13.91
C ALA A 24 -3.05 9.50 -13.83
N GLN A 25 -3.58 9.79 -12.64
CA GLN A 25 -4.98 10.10 -12.42
C GLN A 25 -5.39 11.38 -13.16
N GLN A 26 -4.58 12.43 -13.10
CA GLN A 26 -4.84 13.68 -13.83
C GLN A 26 -4.88 13.46 -15.35
N ILE A 27 -3.95 12.66 -15.89
CA ILE A 27 -3.94 12.29 -17.31
C ILE A 27 -5.25 11.57 -17.67
N ILE A 28 -5.67 10.58 -16.88
CA ILE A 28 -6.93 9.84 -17.11
C ILE A 28 -8.15 10.78 -17.04
N MET A 29 -8.18 11.70 -16.09
CA MET A 29 -9.30 12.65 -15.90
C MET A 29 -9.38 13.70 -17.02
N SER A 30 -8.26 14.03 -17.66
CA SER A 30 -8.22 14.90 -18.84
C SER A 30 -8.75 14.24 -20.12
N GLY A 31 -9.18 12.97 -20.04
CA GLY A 31 -9.66 12.18 -21.19
C GLY A 31 -8.55 11.53 -22.00
N ASN A 32 -7.28 11.73 -21.61
CA ASN A 32 -6.14 11.11 -22.24
C ASN A 32 -5.96 9.65 -21.80
N LYS A 33 -5.35 8.84 -22.66
CA LYS A 33 -4.98 7.45 -22.36
C LYS A 33 -3.52 7.42 -21.93
N LEU A 34 -3.23 6.66 -20.88
CA LEU A 34 -1.85 6.35 -20.49
C LEU A 34 -1.17 5.53 -21.59
N SER A 35 0.03 5.93 -21.97
CA SER A 35 0.97 5.15 -22.76
C SER A 35 1.35 3.86 -22.05
N ARG A 36 1.99 2.94 -22.77
CA ARG A 36 2.44 1.66 -22.18
C ARG A 36 3.47 1.87 -21.08
N LEU A 37 4.32 2.89 -21.21
CA LEU A 37 5.32 3.22 -20.19
C LEU A 37 4.66 3.73 -18.92
N GLU A 38 3.69 4.65 -19.05
CA GLU A 38 2.92 5.19 -17.92
C GLU A 38 2.08 4.10 -17.25
N GLN A 39 1.48 3.18 -18.02
CA GLN A 39 0.77 2.03 -17.46
C GLN A 39 1.71 1.14 -16.61
N SER A 40 2.90 0.84 -17.10
CA SER A 40 3.91 0.11 -16.31
C SER A 40 4.33 0.89 -15.05
N GLY A 41 4.46 2.21 -15.16
CA GLY A 41 4.73 3.10 -14.02
C GLY A 41 3.65 3.03 -12.95
N VAL A 42 2.37 3.06 -13.36
CA VAL A 42 1.22 2.89 -12.46
C VAL A 42 1.26 1.56 -11.72
N LEU A 43 1.50 0.45 -12.45
CA LEU A 43 1.58 -0.88 -11.83
C LEU A 43 2.72 -0.96 -10.82
N HIS A 44 3.88 -0.39 -11.16
CA HIS A 44 5.04 -0.35 -10.27
C HIS A 44 4.77 0.50 -9.03
N ALA A 45 4.24 1.71 -9.19
CA ALA A 45 3.91 2.59 -8.07
C ALA A 45 2.88 1.96 -7.12
N TRP A 46 1.85 1.30 -7.67
CA TRP A 46 0.89 0.51 -6.89
C TRP A 46 1.60 -0.61 -6.12
N GLN A 47 2.42 -1.42 -6.80
CA GLN A 47 3.16 -2.51 -6.15
C GLN A 47 4.00 -1.99 -4.98
N VAL A 48 4.77 -0.91 -5.18
CA VAL A 48 5.64 -0.34 -4.15
C VAL A 48 4.82 0.17 -2.96
N LEU A 49 3.68 0.82 -3.17
CA LEU A 49 2.78 1.24 -2.08
C LEU A 49 2.31 0.03 -1.26
N VAL A 50 1.85 -1.03 -1.91
CA VAL A 50 1.35 -2.21 -1.19
C VAL A 50 2.48 -2.96 -0.48
N GLU A 51 3.66 -3.07 -1.09
CA GLU A 51 4.84 -3.68 -0.46
C GLU A 51 5.31 -2.89 0.77
N ASN A 52 5.31 -1.57 0.67
CA ASN A 52 5.60 -0.68 1.80
C ASN A 52 4.56 -0.89 2.92
N ALA A 53 3.27 -0.99 2.58
CA ALA A 53 2.20 -1.20 3.56
C ALA A 53 2.33 -2.56 4.26
N ILE A 54 2.69 -3.62 3.51
CA ILE A 54 3.01 -4.93 4.07
C ILE A 54 4.22 -4.82 5.01
N GLY A 55 5.28 -4.11 4.61
CA GLY A 55 6.43 -3.86 5.48
C GLY A 55 6.03 -3.20 6.80
N LYS A 56 5.23 -2.14 6.71
CA LYS A 56 4.75 -1.39 7.88
C LYS A 56 3.85 -2.24 8.77
N SER A 57 2.96 -3.06 8.20
CA SER A 57 2.10 -3.96 8.97
C SER A 57 2.92 -4.88 9.88
N ARG A 58 4.04 -5.40 9.38
CA ARG A 58 4.95 -6.25 10.15
C ARG A 58 5.64 -5.48 11.26
N GLN A 59 6.00 -4.21 11.05
CA GLN A 59 6.56 -3.38 12.12
C GLN A 59 5.53 -3.05 13.20
N LEU A 60 4.28 -2.79 12.82
CA LEU A 60 3.18 -2.58 13.77
C LEU A 60 2.94 -3.82 14.64
N LEU A 61 2.97 -5.03 14.05
CA LEU A 61 2.86 -6.28 14.81
C LEU A 61 4.05 -6.48 15.75
N LYS A 62 5.28 -6.19 15.31
CA LYS A 62 6.48 -6.25 16.17
C LYS A 62 6.38 -5.29 17.36
N ALA A 63 5.95 -4.04 17.12
CA ALA A 63 5.76 -3.06 18.16
C ALA A 63 4.69 -3.51 19.17
N ALA A 64 3.61 -4.13 18.68
CA ALA A 64 2.57 -4.74 19.52
C ALA A 64 3.00 -6.05 20.21
N LYS A 65 4.23 -6.54 19.98
CA LYS A 65 4.75 -7.85 20.46
C LYS A 65 3.91 -9.04 19.99
N GLU A 66 3.24 -8.89 18.85
CA GLU A 66 2.48 -9.96 18.20
C GLU A 66 3.39 -10.80 17.30
N PRO A 67 3.06 -12.08 17.07
CA PRO A 67 3.69 -12.89 16.04
C PRO A 67 3.57 -12.21 14.67
N VAL A 68 4.62 -12.27 13.85
CA VAL A 68 4.65 -11.69 12.50
C VAL A 68 4.44 -12.81 11.47
N PRO A 69 3.27 -12.88 10.80
CA PRO A 69 3.00 -13.93 9.83
C PRO A 69 3.86 -13.81 8.58
N ILE A 70 4.04 -14.91 7.84
CA ILE A 70 4.72 -14.89 6.53
C ILE A 70 3.79 -14.30 5.46
N SER A 71 2.52 -14.67 5.48
CA SER A 71 1.49 -14.18 4.56
C SER A 71 1.16 -12.71 4.81
N ALA A 72 0.97 -11.96 3.72
CA ALA A 72 0.50 -10.57 3.79
C ALA A 72 -0.93 -10.51 4.32
N TYR A 73 -1.83 -11.38 3.83
CA TYR A 73 -3.22 -11.47 4.30
C TYR A 73 -3.27 -11.66 5.81
N ASP A 74 -2.56 -12.67 6.32
CA ASP A 74 -2.53 -13.00 7.75
C ASP A 74 -1.94 -11.85 8.58
N SER A 75 -1.03 -11.06 8.01
CA SER A 75 -0.48 -9.87 8.68
C SER A 75 -1.57 -8.82 8.91
N PHE A 76 -2.41 -8.55 7.91
CA PHE A 76 -3.53 -7.62 8.03
C PHE A 76 -4.67 -8.18 8.89
N ASP A 77 -4.95 -9.49 8.83
CA ASP A 77 -5.86 -10.15 9.80
C ASP A 77 -5.38 -9.95 11.24
N SER A 78 -4.08 -10.08 11.46
CA SER A 78 -3.48 -9.86 12.79
C SER A 78 -3.61 -8.41 13.26
N LEU A 79 -3.45 -7.44 12.34
CA LEU A 79 -3.68 -6.03 12.65
C LEU A 79 -5.13 -5.73 13.06
N VAL A 80 -6.12 -6.39 12.44
CA VAL A 80 -7.52 -6.28 12.86
C VAL A 80 -7.70 -6.84 14.27
N ARG A 81 -7.18 -8.05 14.52
CA ARG A 81 -7.30 -8.70 15.83
C ARG A 81 -6.71 -7.88 16.97
N CYS A 82 -5.60 -7.16 16.74
CA CYS A 82 -5.00 -6.27 17.73
C CYS A 82 -5.50 -4.81 17.65
N GLY A 83 -6.58 -4.55 16.90
CA GLY A 83 -7.27 -3.27 16.86
C GLY A 83 -6.49 -2.13 16.19
N LYS A 84 -5.51 -2.44 15.34
CA LYS A 84 -4.68 -1.46 14.63
C LYS A 84 -5.31 -0.96 13.33
N ILE A 85 -6.20 -1.75 12.73
CA ILE A 85 -7.05 -1.37 11.60
C ILE A 85 -8.47 -1.89 11.84
N SER A 86 -9.45 -1.35 11.14
CA SER A 86 -10.85 -1.79 11.31
C SER A 86 -11.14 -3.09 10.56
N GLN A 87 -12.14 -3.85 11.02
CA GLN A 87 -12.62 -5.03 10.30
C GLN A 87 -13.17 -4.67 8.91
N THR A 88 -13.75 -3.48 8.74
CA THR A 88 -14.27 -2.98 7.46
C THR A 88 -13.16 -2.73 6.45
N ASP A 89 -11.97 -2.33 6.90
CA ASP A 89 -10.82 -2.08 6.02
C ASP A 89 -10.18 -3.38 5.51
N LEU A 90 -10.40 -4.51 6.20
CA LEU A 90 -9.75 -5.78 5.87
C LEU A 90 -10.10 -6.29 4.47
N GLU A 91 -11.36 -6.16 4.05
CA GLU A 91 -11.80 -6.59 2.72
C GLU A 91 -11.10 -5.77 1.61
N GLN A 92 -10.91 -4.47 1.86
CA GLN A 92 -10.18 -3.58 0.96
C GLN A 92 -8.70 -3.96 0.92
N TRP A 93 -8.07 -4.23 2.06
CA TRP A 93 -6.68 -4.71 2.11
C TRP A 93 -6.49 -6.03 1.37
N ASN A 94 -7.40 -6.99 1.54
CA ASN A 94 -7.34 -8.27 0.81
C ASN A 94 -7.39 -8.06 -0.71
N SER A 95 -8.22 -7.12 -1.16
CA SER A 95 -8.31 -6.75 -2.59
C SER A 95 -7.02 -6.09 -3.09
N VAL A 96 -6.46 -5.16 -2.31
CA VAL A 96 -5.21 -4.45 -2.61
C VAL A 96 -4.01 -5.42 -2.68
N ILE A 97 -3.89 -6.33 -1.71
CA ILE A 97 -2.85 -7.37 -1.66
C ILE A 97 -3.02 -8.34 -2.84
N GLY A 98 -4.25 -8.73 -3.15
CA GLY A 98 -4.57 -9.59 -4.29
C GLY A 98 -4.15 -8.98 -5.62
N LEU A 99 -4.41 -7.69 -5.82
CA LEU A 99 -3.93 -6.98 -7.02
C LEU A 99 -2.40 -6.95 -7.07
N ARG A 100 -1.72 -6.61 -5.97
CA ARG A 100 -0.24 -6.64 -5.92
C ARG A 100 0.31 -8.03 -6.28
N ASN A 101 -0.30 -9.12 -5.81
CA ASN A 101 0.18 -10.47 -6.12
C ASN A 101 0.04 -10.77 -7.62
N ARG A 102 -1.05 -10.33 -8.26
CA ARG A 102 -1.22 -10.46 -9.71
C ARG A 102 -0.21 -9.63 -10.49
N ILE A 103 0.10 -8.41 -10.03
CA ILE A 103 1.10 -7.53 -10.65
C ILE A 103 2.46 -8.24 -10.72
N VAL A 104 2.85 -8.93 -9.66
CA VAL A 104 4.19 -9.56 -9.56
C VAL A 104 4.23 -10.96 -10.18
N HIS A 105 3.18 -11.77 -10.03
CA HIS A 105 3.23 -13.20 -10.34
C HIS A 105 2.38 -13.61 -11.56
N ASP A 106 1.41 -12.80 -11.96
CA ASP A 106 0.45 -13.13 -13.03
C ASP A 106 0.35 -11.98 -14.05
N TYR A 107 1.51 -11.46 -14.45
CA TYR A 107 1.62 -10.25 -15.28
C TYR A 107 0.96 -10.37 -16.66
N MET A 108 0.72 -11.61 -17.14
CA MET A 108 0.02 -11.87 -18.40
C MET A 108 -1.49 -11.62 -18.32
N ASN A 109 -2.06 -11.61 -17.12
CA ASN A 109 -3.52 -11.54 -16.89
C ASN A 109 -3.95 -10.28 -16.13
N ILE A 110 -3.10 -9.25 -16.08
CA ILE A 110 -3.47 -7.97 -15.46
C ILE A 110 -4.50 -7.25 -16.33
N ASP A 111 -5.71 -7.07 -15.81
CA ASP A 111 -6.71 -6.21 -16.43
C ASP A 111 -6.42 -4.73 -16.15
N MET A 112 -5.76 -4.09 -17.11
CA MET A 112 -5.46 -2.66 -17.03
C MET A 112 -6.70 -1.76 -16.98
N LYS A 113 -7.88 -2.22 -17.44
CA LYS A 113 -9.12 -1.41 -17.31
C LYS A 113 -9.52 -1.28 -15.85
N LEU A 114 -9.43 -2.38 -15.09
CA LEU A 114 -9.66 -2.37 -13.64
C LEU A 114 -8.63 -1.47 -12.94
N VAL A 115 -7.35 -1.59 -13.28
CA VAL A 115 -6.29 -0.75 -12.67
C VAL A 115 -6.54 0.73 -12.95
N ILE A 116 -6.86 1.10 -14.20
CA ILE A 116 -7.19 2.48 -14.56
C ILE A 116 -8.40 2.99 -13.78
N GLN A 117 -9.42 2.14 -13.56
CA GLN A 117 -10.58 2.50 -12.75
C GLN A 117 -10.18 2.77 -11.29
N LEU A 118 -9.32 1.93 -10.69
CA LEU A 118 -8.81 2.14 -9.33
C LEU A 118 -8.01 3.45 -9.21
N ILE A 119 -7.18 3.78 -10.21
CA ILE A 119 -6.45 5.06 -10.24
C ILE A 119 -7.40 6.23 -10.39
N ARG A 120 -8.37 6.15 -11.30
CA ARG A 120 -9.41 7.17 -11.48
C ARG A 120 -10.12 7.48 -10.16
N ASP A 121 -10.50 6.45 -9.43
CA ASP A 121 -11.23 6.51 -8.16
C ASP A 121 -10.33 6.82 -6.96
N LYS A 122 -9.03 7.06 -7.18
CA LYS A 122 -8.03 7.38 -6.16
C LYS A 122 -7.92 6.34 -5.04
N GLN A 123 -8.17 5.07 -5.35
CA GLN A 123 -8.15 3.98 -4.37
C GLN A 123 -6.77 3.76 -3.73
N TYR A 124 -5.70 4.26 -4.34
CA TYR A 124 -4.36 4.24 -3.77
C TYR A 124 -4.19 5.16 -2.55
N LEU A 125 -5.06 6.17 -2.37
CA LEU A 125 -5.01 7.06 -1.21
C LEU A 125 -5.26 6.29 0.09
N PHE A 126 -6.13 5.28 0.09
CA PHE A 126 -6.34 4.40 1.24
C PHE A 126 -5.02 3.76 1.73
N ILE A 127 -4.15 3.36 0.80
CA ILE A 127 -2.85 2.75 1.11
C ILE A 127 -1.90 3.82 1.65
N SER A 128 -1.89 4.99 1.00
CA SER A 128 -1.05 6.14 1.38
C SER A 128 -1.40 6.65 2.78
N ASP A 129 -2.69 6.79 3.09
CA ASP A 129 -3.21 7.22 4.39
C ASP A 129 -2.72 6.28 5.49
N PHE A 130 -2.83 4.97 5.27
CA PHE A 130 -2.29 3.97 6.20
C PHE A 130 -0.78 4.12 6.38
N LEU A 131 -0.01 4.34 5.31
CA LEU A 131 1.44 4.51 5.37
C LEU A 131 1.85 5.79 6.11
N CYS A 132 1.07 6.86 5.96
CA CYS A 132 1.31 8.16 6.57
C CYS A 132 0.97 8.22 8.07
N GLN A 133 0.14 7.31 8.59
CA GLN A 133 -0.08 7.23 10.04
C GLN A 133 1.23 6.95 10.80
N PRO A 134 1.45 7.51 11.98
CA PRO A 134 2.63 7.16 12.78
C PRO A 134 2.54 5.71 13.28
N ILE A 135 3.69 5.04 13.41
CA ILE A 135 3.78 3.79 14.16
C ILE A 135 3.72 4.15 15.66
N PRO A 136 2.74 3.64 16.43
CA PRO A 136 2.70 3.85 17.88
C PRO A 136 3.98 3.29 18.53
N ASP A 137 4.50 3.98 19.54
CA ASP A 137 5.80 3.78 20.24
C ASP A 137 7.03 4.41 19.56
N LEU A 138 6.99 5.74 19.40
CA LEU A 138 8.20 6.57 19.33
C LEU A 138 8.82 6.84 20.71
N ASP A 139 8.09 6.58 21.80
CA ASP A 139 8.56 6.70 23.18
C ASP A 139 8.68 5.33 23.82
N LEU A 140 9.89 4.76 23.76
CA LEU A 140 10.40 4.00 24.88
C LEU A 140 11.59 4.80 25.41
N ASP A 141 11.31 5.68 26.36
CA ASP A 141 12.21 5.88 27.50
C ASP A 141 12.45 4.50 28.14
N ARG A 142 13.38 3.72 27.59
CA ARG A 142 14.14 2.64 28.22
C ARG A 142 15.47 2.42 27.50
#